data_AF-A0A6I9VVD5-F1
#
_entry.id   AF-A0A6I9VVD5-F1
#
_cell.length_a   1.000
_cell.length_b   1.000
_cell.length_c   1.000
_cell.angle_alpha   90.00
_cell.angle_beta   90.00
_cell.angle_gamma   90.00
#
_symmetry.space_group_name_H-M   'P 1'
#
loop_
_entity.id
_entity.type
_entity.pdbx_description
1 polymer ?
#
loop_
_entity_poly.entity_id
_entity_poly.type
_entity_poly.pdbx_seq_one_letter_code
_entity_poly.pdbx_strand_id
1 'polypeptide(L)'
;MEKHANLLYVQDPRDDNAGHFAYIKDLSRLVSSQLNKYGHKKYFCDRCLHYFSSSERLQSHNTDCEKINNCAIRVPSEDDKWLEFKNHTNKERLPFIVYADLECVLRRMKPAEREDASYTYQQHEVFSIGYYVRCSYDDALSIYRFRRDENCVAWFVRHSKIWRI
;
A
#
# COMPACT_ATOMS: atom_id res chain seq x y z
N MET A 1 -10.70 6.35 -12.37
CA MET A 1 -11.72 5.75 -11.50
C MET A 1 -11.10 4.54 -10.85
N GLU A 2 -10.82 4.64 -9.56
CA GLU A 2 -10.35 3.52 -8.75
C GLU A 2 -11.47 2.47 -8.68
N LYS A 3 -11.18 1.22 -9.04
CA LYS A 3 -12.17 0.13 -9.00
C LYS A 3 -12.04 -0.58 -7.65
N HIS A 4 -12.94 -0.27 -6.73
CA HIS A 4 -13.03 -0.95 -5.44
C HIS A 4 -13.84 -2.25 -5.57
N ALA A 5 -13.33 -3.36 -5.02
CA ALA A 5 -14.01 -4.65 -5.00
C ALA A 5 -14.00 -5.25 -3.59
N ASN A 6 -15.19 -5.57 -3.07
CA ASN A 6 -15.36 -6.20 -1.76
C ASN A 6 -15.27 -7.73 -1.90
N LEU A 7 -14.35 -8.37 -1.18
CA LEU A 7 -14.16 -9.83 -1.17
C LEU A 7 -14.41 -10.38 0.23
N LEU A 8 -15.16 -11.49 0.31
CA LEU A 8 -15.31 -12.30 1.51
C LEU A 8 -14.35 -13.49 1.44
N TYR A 9 -13.47 -13.64 2.43
CA TYR A 9 -12.70 -14.87 2.57
C TYR A 9 -13.51 -15.92 3.33
N VAL A 10 -13.67 -17.10 2.73
CA VAL A 10 -14.34 -18.25 3.34
C VAL A 10 -13.32 -19.36 3.51
N GLN A 11 -12.94 -19.62 4.76
CA GLN A 11 -12.00 -20.67 5.15
C GLN A 11 -12.70 -22.04 5.17
N ASP A 12 -12.02 -23.09 4.69
CA ASP A 12 -12.51 -24.46 4.84
C ASP A 12 -12.33 -24.88 6.32
N PRO A 13 -13.39 -25.31 7.02
CA PRO A 13 -13.29 -25.73 8.42
C PRO A 13 -12.37 -26.94 8.65
N ARG A 14 -11.95 -27.64 7.59
CA ARG A 14 -11.16 -28.88 7.66
C ARG A 14 -9.69 -28.69 7.30
N ASP A 15 -9.33 -27.56 6.70
CA ASP A 15 -7.96 -27.25 6.28
C ASP A 15 -7.71 -25.73 6.39
N ASP A 16 -6.87 -25.35 7.35
CA ASP A 16 -6.51 -23.95 7.61
C ASP A 16 -5.78 -23.26 6.45
N ASN A 17 -5.27 -24.02 5.48
CA ASN A 17 -4.62 -23.49 4.28
C ASN A 17 -5.53 -23.50 3.04
N ALA A 18 -6.75 -24.01 3.16
CA ALA A 18 -7.73 -24.03 2.07
C ALA A 18 -8.85 -23.01 2.34
N GLY A 19 -9.07 -22.12 1.39
CA GLY A 19 -10.15 -21.14 1.44
C GLY A 19 -10.38 -20.53 0.05
N HIS A 20 -11.52 -19.89 -0.13
CA HIS A 20 -11.83 -19.20 -1.37
C HIS A 20 -12.33 -17.78 -1.09
N PHE A 21 -12.10 -16.88 -2.05
CA PHE A 21 -12.65 -15.54 -2.02
C PHE A 21 -13.98 -15.51 -2.80
N ALA A 22 -15.01 -14.95 -2.18
CA ALA A 22 -16.30 -14.71 -2.78
C ALA A 22 -16.52 -13.21 -3.00
N TYR A 23 -16.95 -12.82 -4.19
CA TYR A 23 -17.21 -11.42 -4.51
C TYR A 23 -18.53 -10.93 -3.87
N ILE A 24 -18.43 -9.89 -3.04
CA ILE A 24 -19.58 -9.21 -2.44
C ILE A 24 -20.04 -8.09 -3.37
N LYS A 25 -21.11 -8.35 -4.12
CA LYS A 25 -21.75 -7.34 -4.98
C LYS A 25 -22.53 -6.27 -4.19
N ASP A 26 -23.09 -6.66 -3.05
CA ASP A 26 -23.88 -5.77 -2.20
C ASP A 26 -23.77 -6.23 -0.74
N LEU A 27 -22.96 -5.51 0.05
CA LEU A 27 -22.73 -5.79 1.47
C LEU A 27 -24.01 -5.58 2.29
N SER A 28 -24.83 -4.60 1.89
CA SER A 28 -26.10 -4.31 2.55
C SER A 28 -27.01 -5.53 2.47
N ARG A 29 -27.13 -6.14 1.28
CA ARG A 29 -27.96 -7.33 1.09
C ARG A 29 -27.42 -8.55 1.86
N LEU A 30 -26.11 -8.70 1.95
CA LEU A 30 -25.47 -9.83 2.63
C LEU A 30 -25.67 -9.80 4.15
N VAL A 31 -25.58 -8.61 4.77
CA VAL A 31 -25.45 -8.48 6.23
C VAL A 31 -26.71 -7.90 6.90
N SER A 32 -27.54 -7.12 6.19
CA SER A 32 -28.68 -6.41 6.84
C SER A 32 -29.66 -7.34 7.55
N SER A 33 -29.92 -8.51 7.00
CA SER A 33 -30.83 -9.52 7.59
C SER A 33 -30.28 -10.15 8.87
N GLN A 34 -28.97 -10.16 9.04
CA GLN A 34 -28.31 -10.71 10.24
C GLN A 34 -28.35 -9.72 11.40
N LEU A 35 -28.43 -8.42 11.11
CA LEU A 35 -28.38 -7.34 12.11
C LEU A 35 -29.75 -6.91 12.63
N ASN A 36 -30.81 -7.11 11.86
CA ASN A 36 -32.14 -6.68 12.28
C ASN A 36 -33.23 -7.68 11.91
N LYS A 37 -34.19 -7.87 12.83
CA LYS A 37 -35.37 -8.72 12.62
C LYS A 37 -36.43 -8.05 11.74
N TYR A 38 -36.31 -6.74 11.50
CA TYR A 38 -37.35 -5.89 10.89
C TYR A 38 -37.19 -5.71 9.37
N GLY A 39 -36.19 -6.35 8.74
CA GLY A 39 -36.00 -6.39 7.30
C GLY A 39 -35.57 -5.07 6.63
N HIS A 40 -35.23 -4.03 7.39
CA HIS A 40 -34.82 -2.75 6.81
C HIS A 40 -33.37 -2.81 6.30
N LYS A 41 -33.14 -2.30 5.08
CA LYS A 41 -31.80 -2.17 4.51
C LYS A 41 -30.92 -1.29 5.40
N LYS A 42 -29.72 -1.77 5.72
CA LYS A 42 -28.66 -1.01 6.37
C LYS A 42 -27.59 -0.67 5.35
N TYR A 43 -27.01 0.51 5.48
CA TYR A 43 -25.97 1.03 4.59
C TYR A 43 -24.64 0.98 5.33
N PHE A 44 -23.64 0.34 4.75
CA PHE A 44 -22.36 0.09 5.40
C PHE A 44 -21.25 0.95 4.81
N CYS A 45 -20.34 1.44 5.64
CA CYS A 45 -19.09 2.02 5.18
C CYS A 45 -18.09 0.89 4.90
N ASP A 46 -17.59 0.78 3.66
CA ASP A 46 -16.65 -0.28 3.28
C ASP A 46 -15.30 -0.19 4.01
N ARG A 47 -14.96 0.97 4.61
CA ARG A 47 -13.71 1.18 5.34
C ARG A 47 -13.77 0.77 6.81
N CYS A 48 -14.78 1.24 7.53
CA CYS A 48 -14.88 1.03 8.98
C CYS A 48 -15.96 0.01 9.37
N LEU A 49 -16.72 -0.49 8.39
CA LEU A 49 -17.86 -1.41 8.54
C LEU A 49 -18.98 -0.90 9.45
N HIS A 50 -18.99 0.39 9.82
CA HIS A 50 -20.10 1.00 10.54
C HIS A 50 -21.33 1.11 9.64
N TYR A 51 -22.52 0.93 10.23
CA TYR A 51 -23.78 0.89 9.49
C TYR A 51 -24.73 2.03 9.85
N PHE A 52 -25.52 2.44 8.86
CA PHE A 52 -26.48 3.53 8.94
C PHE A 52 -27.86 3.09 8.45
N SER A 53 -28.89 3.79 8.89
CA SER A 53 -30.28 3.56 8.44
C SER A 53 -30.60 4.21 7.10
N SER A 54 -29.77 5.14 6.61
CA SER A 54 -30.00 5.84 5.34
C SER A 54 -28.68 6.07 4.58
N SER A 55 -28.79 6.25 3.27
CA SER A 55 -27.63 6.47 2.39
C SER A 55 -26.98 7.84 2.62
N GLU A 56 -27.78 8.84 2.98
CA GLU A 56 -27.32 10.22 3.22
C GLU A 56 -26.40 10.26 4.44
N ARG A 57 -26.75 9.53 5.52
CA ARG A 57 -25.92 9.43 6.71
C ARG A 57 -24.59 8.73 6.42
N LEU A 58 -24.60 7.71 5.58
CA LEU A 58 -23.37 7.05 5.13
C LEU A 58 -22.49 8.01 4.31
N GLN A 59 -23.07 8.81 3.41
CA GLN A 59 -22.31 9.79 2.63
C GLN A 59 -21.66 10.85 3.51
N SER A 60 -22.40 11.40 4.48
CA SER A 60 -21.83 12.34 5.45
C SER A 60 -20.67 11.69 6.22
N HIS A 61 -20.85 10.46 6.69
CA HIS A 61 -19.80 9.72 7.38
C HIS A 61 -18.57 9.45 6.49
N ASN A 62 -18.74 9.10 5.22
CA ASN A 62 -17.62 8.81 4.32
C ASN A 62 -16.65 9.98 4.20
N THR A 63 -17.15 11.21 4.22
CA THR A 63 -16.34 12.43 4.12
C THR A 63 -15.37 12.57 5.30
N ASP A 64 -15.82 12.19 6.50
CA ASP A 64 -15.00 12.25 7.72
C ASP A 64 -14.14 10.99 7.87
N CYS A 65 -14.69 9.82 7.53
CA CYS A 65 -13.99 8.54 7.54
C CYS A 65 -12.81 8.51 6.57
N GLU A 66 -12.87 9.26 5.46
CA GLU A 66 -11.74 9.47 4.53
C GLU A 66 -10.55 10.16 5.15
N LYS A 67 -10.85 11.15 5.99
CA LYS A 67 -9.84 12.01 6.59
C LYS A 67 -9.21 11.35 7.80
N ILE A 68 -9.96 10.51 8.50
CA ILE A 68 -9.50 9.71 9.64
C ILE A 68 -8.88 8.42 9.09
N ASN A 69 -7.78 8.58 8.35
CA ASN A 69 -7.07 7.48 7.74
C ASN A 69 -5.80 7.17 8.53
N ASN A 70 -5.98 6.42 9.62
CA ASN A 70 -4.91 5.60 10.15
C ASN A 70 -5.37 4.16 9.92
N CYS A 71 -4.95 3.54 8.82
CA CYS A 71 -4.90 2.08 8.78
C CYS A 71 -4.29 1.63 10.11
N ALA A 72 -4.99 0.76 10.84
CA ALA A 72 -4.43 0.20 12.06
C ALA A 72 -3.22 -0.63 11.64
N ILE A 73 -2.03 -0.05 11.76
CA ILE A 73 -0.78 -0.78 11.64
C ILE A 73 -0.78 -1.76 12.81
N ARG A 74 -1.22 -2.99 12.54
CA ARG A 74 -1.03 -4.09 13.47
C ARG A 74 0.45 -4.43 13.43
N VAL A 75 1.18 -3.89 14.39
CA VAL A 75 2.53 -4.33 14.68
C VAL A 75 2.43 -5.79 15.12
N PRO A 76 3.25 -6.71 14.57
CA PRO A 76 3.26 -8.09 15.01
C PRO A 76 3.51 -8.18 16.52
N SER A 77 2.80 -9.08 17.19
CA SER A 77 3.08 -9.43 18.58
C SER A 77 4.37 -10.26 18.66
N GLU A 78 4.91 -10.51 19.85
CA GLU A 78 6.04 -11.44 20.02
C GLU A 78 5.72 -12.85 19.51
N ASP A 79 4.45 -13.23 19.53
CA ASP A 79 3.95 -14.52 19.05
C ASP A 79 3.77 -14.54 17.52
N ASP A 80 3.56 -13.38 16.88
CA ASP A 80 3.33 -13.23 15.43
C ASP A 80 4.52 -12.60 14.67
N LYS A 81 5.67 -12.48 15.30
CA LYS A 81 6.84 -11.73 14.76
C LYS A 81 7.45 -12.31 13.48
N TRP A 82 7.13 -13.57 13.16
CA TRP A 82 7.65 -14.26 11.99
C TRP A 82 6.58 -14.37 10.91
N LEU A 83 6.79 -13.63 9.82
CA LEU A 83 5.99 -13.77 8.61
C LEU A 83 6.63 -14.84 7.72
N GLU A 84 5.91 -15.92 7.48
CA GLU A 84 6.32 -16.99 6.57
C GLU A 84 5.37 -17.09 5.37
N PHE A 85 5.96 -17.31 4.18
CA PHE A 85 5.17 -17.61 2.99
C PHE A 85 4.77 -19.08 3.01
N LYS A 86 3.53 -19.38 3.37
CA LYS A 86 3.02 -20.77 3.37
C LYS A 86 2.83 -21.33 1.97
N ASN A 87 2.35 -20.50 1.02
CA ASN A 87 1.94 -20.97 -0.30
C ASN A 87 2.72 -20.25 -1.42
N HIS A 88 3.94 -20.73 -1.70
CA HIS A 88 4.86 -20.13 -2.67
C HIS A 88 4.33 -20.14 -4.11
N THR A 89 3.42 -21.05 -4.43
CA THR A 89 2.79 -21.19 -5.76
C THR A 89 1.73 -20.13 -6.02
N ASN A 90 1.17 -19.51 -4.97
CA ASN A 90 0.16 -18.45 -5.08
C ASN A 90 0.78 -17.05 -5.27
N LYS A 91 2.09 -16.98 -5.56
CA LYS A 91 2.75 -15.71 -5.89
C LYS A 91 2.18 -15.18 -7.21
N GLU A 92 1.49 -14.05 -7.16
CA GLU A 92 1.19 -13.33 -8.39
C GLU A 92 2.48 -12.88 -9.05
N ARG A 93 2.61 -13.17 -10.34
CA ARG A 93 3.75 -12.70 -11.11
C ARG A 93 3.63 -11.19 -11.26
N LEU A 94 4.52 -10.45 -10.59
CA LEU A 94 4.54 -9.00 -10.71
C LEU A 94 4.77 -8.62 -12.19
N PRO A 95 3.84 -7.86 -12.80
CA PRO A 95 3.93 -7.51 -14.22
C PRO A 95 5.13 -6.60 -14.49
N PHE A 96 5.52 -5.78 -13.51
CA PHE A 96 6.65 -4.86 -13.59
C PHE A 96 7.47 -4.90 -12.31
N ILE A 97 8.80 -4.86 -12.44
CA ILE A 97 9.75 -4.73 -11.33
C ILE A 97 10.63 -3.51 -11.63
N VAL A 98 10.85 -2.65 -10.63
CA VAL A 98 11.72 -1.48 -10.75
C VAL A 98 12.97 -1.71 -9.90
N TYR A 99 14.12 -1.79 -10.56
CA TYR A 99 15.43 -1.74 -9.92
C TYR A 99 15.92 -0.29 -9.98
N ALA A 100 16.28 0.31 -8.86
CA ALA A 100 16.76 1.69 -8.84
C ALA A 100 18.01 1.77 -7.97
N ASP A 101 18.94 2.62 -8.39
CA ASP A 101 20.19 2.87 -7.70
C ASP A 101 20.55 4.36 -7.71
N LEU A 102 21.18 4.80 -6.64
CA LEU A 102 21.50 6.20 -6.36
C LEU A 102 23.00 6.37 -6.11
N GLU A 103 23.62 7.26 -6.88
CA GLU A 103 25.00 7.66 -6.64
C GLU A 103 25.01 8.98 -5.88
N CYS A 104 25.79 9.01 -4.79
CA CYS A 104 25.89 10.16 -3.90
C CYS A 104 27.32 10.72 -3.88
N VAL A 105 27.43 12.04 -3.88
CA VAL A 105 28.67 12.74 -3.55
C VAL A 105 28.71 12.96 -2.04
N LEU A 106 29.87 12.72 -1.45
CA LEU A 106 30.13 12.93 -0.03
C LEU A 106 30.54 14.39 0.22
N ARG A 107 29.66 15.17 0.84
CA ARG A 107 29.96 16.53 1.26
C ARG A 107 30.46 16.52 2.70
N ARG A 108 31.68 17.04 2.93
CA ARG A 108 32.19 17.24 4.29
C ARG A 108 31.36 18.31 5.00
N MET A 109 30.90 17.98 6.19
CA MET A 109 30.22 18.93 7.06
C MET A 109 31.24 19.68 7.92
N LYS A 110 30.93 20.93 8.28
CA LYS A 110 31.76 21.68 9.23
C LYS A 110 31.60 21.06 10.62
N PRO A 111 32.66 21.02 11.45
CA PRO A 111 32.53 20.59 12.84
C PRO A 111 31.50 21.47 13.55
N ALA A 112 30.65 20.87 14.38
CA ALA A 112 29.79 21.64 15.26
C ALA A 112 30.67 22.43 16.26
N GLU A 113 30.34 23.70 16.50
CA GLU A 113 31.11 24.59 17.39
C GLU A 113 31.01 24.20 18.88
N ARG A 114 30.26 23.14 19.23
CA ARG A 114 30.04 22.68 20.61
C ARG A 114 30.67 21.32 20.84
N GLU A 115 31.42 21.19 21.93
CA GLU A 115 32.15 19.97 22.34
C GLU A 115 31.24 18.75 22.59
N ASP A 116 29.95 18.94 22.87
CA ASP A 116 28.98 17.87 23.16
C ASP A 116 28.04 17.49 22.00
N ALA A 117 28.26 17.99 20.79
CA ALA A 117 27.40 17.68 19.65
C ALA A 117 27.93 16.47 18.85
N SER A 118 27.10 15.44 18.63
CA SER A 118 27.41 14.34 17.71
C SER A 118 27.79 14.88 16.33
N TYR A 119 29.02 14.65 15.88
CA TYR A 119 29.49 15.15 14.60
C TYR A 119 28.95 14.26 13.47
N THR A 120 28.27 14.87 12.51
CA THR A 120 27.97 14.23 11.23
C THR A 120 29.17 14.44 10.33
N TYR A 121 29.99 13.41 10.12
CA TYR A 121 31.27 13.53 9.40
C TYR A 121 31.08 13.88 7.91
N GLN A 122 30.08 13.27 7.26
CA GLN A 122 29.79 13.42 5.84
C GLN A 122 28.28 13.42 5.60
N GLN A 123 27.85 14.25 4.65
CA GLN A 123 26.48 14.29 4.14
C GLN A 123 26.48 13.69 2.73
N HIS A 124 25.65 12.67 2.50
CA HIS A 124 25.39 12.13 1.17
C HIS A 124 24.47 13.07 0.41
N GLU A 125 24.97 13.62 -0.68
CA GLU A 125 24.20 14.43 -1.62
C GLU A 125 24.00 13.64 -2.90
N VAL A 126 22.77 13.26 -3.21
CA VAL A 126 22.45 12.48 -4.41
C VAL A 126 22.81 13.28 -5.65
N PHE A 127 23.63 12.72 -6.52
CA PHE A 127 24.06 13.38 -7.76
C PHE A 127 23.56 12.67 -9.01
N SER A 128 23.24 11.38 -8.91
CA SER A 128 22.58 10.68 -10.00
C SER A 128 21.67 9.56 -9.53
N ILE A 129 20.70 9.25 -10.39
CA ILE A 129 19.79 8.11 -10.25
C ILE A 129 19.74 7.35 -11.55
N GLY A 130 19.81 6.03 -11.47
CA GLY A 130 19.48 5.10 -12.54
C GLY A 130 18.35 4.19 -12.09
N TYR A 131 17.42 3.89 -12.99
CA TYR A 131 16.44 2.84 -12.74
C TYR A 131 16.14 2.03 -13.98
N TYR A 132 15.87 0.74 -13.78
CA TYR A 132 15.48 -0.23 -14.78
C TYR A 132 14.12 -0.80 -14.42
N VAL A 133 13.16 -0.63 -15.33
CA VAL A 133 11.86 -1.28 -15.25
C VAL A 133 11.92 -2.55 -16.08
N ARG A 134 11.72 -3.70 -15.44
CA ARG A 134 11.58 -5.01 -16.08
C ARG A 134 10.10 -5.36 -16.17
N CYS A 135 9.58 -5.49 -17.38
CA CYS A 135 8.26 -6.08 -17.62
C CYS A 135 8.39 -7.60 -17.72
N SER A 136 7.54 -8.38 -17.06
CA SER A 136 7.72 -9.84 -17.01
C SER A 136 7.16 -10.60 -18.21
N TYR A 137 6.37 -9.96 -19.06
CA TYR A 137 5.69 -10.59 -20.20
C TYR A 137 6.01 -9.97 -21.57
N ASP A 138 6.59 -8.77 -21.61
CA ASP A 138 7.05 -8.14 -22.86
C ASP A 138 8.35 -7.36 -22.61
N ASP A 139 9.45 -7.87 -23.15
CA ASP A 139 10.78 -7.28 -23.00
C ASP A 139 10.86 -5.89 -23.66
N ALA A 140 10.07 -5.61 -24.70
CA ALA A 140 10.05 -4.31 -25.36
C ALA A 140 9.50 -3.19 -24.46
N LEU A 141 8.73 -3.54 -23.42
CA LEU A 141 8.26 -2.60 -22.40
C LEU A 141 9.27 -2.37 -21.28
N SER A 142 10.38 -3.13 -21.26
CA SER A 142 11.42 -2.95 -20.26
C SER A 142 12.31 -1.77 -20.65
N ILE A 143 12.53 -0.85 -19.71
CA ILE A 143 13.20 0.42 -19.99
C ILE A 143 14.20 0.77 -18.91
N TYR A 144 15.40 1.16 -19.33
CA TYR A 144 16.38 1.80 -18.47
C TYR A 144 16.31 3.31 -18.65
N ARG A 145 16.29 4.05 -17.56
CA ARG A 145 16.45 5.51 -17.58
C ARG A 145 17.40 5.94 -16.48
N PHE A 146 18.10 7.03 -16.72
CA PHE A 146 18.98 7.63 -15.74
C PHE A 146 18.96 9.15 -15.85
N ARG A 147 19.34 9.81 -14.77
CA ARG A 147 19.54 11.26 -14.75
C ARG A 147 20.69 11.64 -13.84
N ARG A 148 21.48 12.60 -14.31
CA ARG A 148 22.66 13.15 -13.64
C ARG A 148 22.51 14.66 -13.59
N ASP A 149 21.93 15.15 -12.50
CA ASP A 149 21.83 16.56 -12.18
C ASP A 149 21.32 16.72 -10.75
N GLU A 150 21.41 17.93 -10.20
CA GLU A 150 20.92 18.29 -8.86
C GLU A 150 19.42 18.00 -8.68
N ASN A 151 18.66 17.92 -9.77
CA ASN A 151 17.22 17.64 -9.77
C ASN A 151 16.89 16.17 -10.07
N CYS A 152 17.88 15.26 -10.03
CA CYS A 152 17.70 13.87 -10.41
C CYS A 152 16.65 13.14 -9.54
N VAL A 153 16.60 13.44 -8.24
CA VAL A 153 15.61 12.89 -7.30
C VAL A 153 14.19 13.38 -7.65
N ALA A 154 14.02 14.68 -7.85
CA ALA A 154 12.71 15.26 -8.20
C ALA A 154 12.21 14.72 -9.55
N TRP A 155 13.11 14.56 -10.52
CA TRP A 155 12.80 13.94 -11.80
C TRP A 155 12.38 12.48 -11.65
N PHE A 156 13.07 11.69 -10.83
CA PHE A 156 12.71 10.30 -10.57
C PHE A 156 11.32 10.20 -9.93
N VAL A 157 11.04 10.98 -8.89
CA VAL A 157 9.72 10.99 -8.24
C VAL A 157 8.60 11.34 -9.23
N ARG A 158 8.84 12.29 -10.15
CA ARG A 158 7.87 12.63 -11.20
C ARG A 158 7.62 11.47 -12.17
N HIS A 159 8.66 10.74 -12.55
CA HIS A 159 8.54 9.58 -13.45
C HIS A 159 7.95 8.35 -12.75
N SER A 160 8.21 8.19 -11.45
CA SER A 160 7.68 7.12 -10.62
C SER A 160 6.20 7.31 -10.29
N LYS A 161 5.69 8.55 -10.27
CA LYS A 161 4.25 8.85 -10.11
C LYS A 161 3.37 8.34 -11.24
N ILE A 162 3.93 8.06 -12.42
CA ILE A 162 3.20 7.42 -13.54
C ILE A 162 2.84 5.96 -13.20
N TRP A 163 3.53 5.35 -12.23
CA TRP A 163 3.35 3.96 -11.81
C TRP A 163 2.60 3.81 -10.48
N ARG A 164 1.80 4.81 -10.08
CA ARG A 164 0.82 4.60 -9.01
C ARG A 164 -0.28 3.67 -9.53
N ILE A 165 -0.16 2.40 -9.19
CA ILE A 165 -1.23 1.40 -9.20
C ILE A 165 -2.16 1.71 -8.03
#